data_AF-A0A7K1CV86-F1
#
_entry.id   AF-A0A7K1CV86-F1
#
_cell.length_a   1.000
_cell.length_b   1.000
_cell.length_c   1.000
_cell.angle_alpha   90.00
_cell.angle_beta   90.00
_cell.angle_gamma   90.00
#
_symmetry.space_group_name_H-M   'P 1'
#
loop_
_entity.id
_entity.type
_entity.pdbx_description
1 polymer ?
#
loop_
_entity_poly.entity_id
_entity_poly.type
_entity_poly.pdbx_seq_one_letter_code
_entity_poly.pdbx_strand_id
1 'polypeptide(L)'
;MESILGVLSSVNNSPYLVAAAMFFMNITSRFLLGNLSPAQEYFLMNSTGIKIAVIYAICFMASRNLIVAFTMGTILVVLIRVFLNENSRYTVIPASIRDGFAGIADDKEKIEYDKAMETVKKYEETHPETRSEPVVVQSGFFGDVEIDKLMPGADSKEVMPIELKKQRNLADVVESYFRNLDNLIVD
;
A
#
# COMPACT_ATOMS: atom_id res chain seq x y z
N MET A 1 -10.48 -45.49 1.53
CA MET A 1 -11.16 -44.60 0.56
C MET A 1 -12.59 -44.30 0.98
N GLU A 2 -13.40 -45.32 1.30
CA GLU A 2 -14.77 -45.20 1.82
C GLU A 2 -14.94 -44.13 2.92
N SER A 3 -14.08 -44.14 3.95
CA SER A 3 -14.16 -43.18 5.05
C SER A 3 -13.90 -41.73 4.63
N ILE A 4 -13.00 -41.50 3.66
CA ILE A 4 -12.68 -40.16 3.16
C ILE A 4 -13.85 -39.62 2.34
N LEU A 5 -14.44 -40.45 1.48
CA LEU A 5 -15.61 -40.08 0.68
C LEU A 5 -16.82 -39.78 1.57
N GLY A 6 -17.01 -40.58 2.64
CA GLY A 6 -18.04 -40.33 3.64
C GLY A 6 -17.90 -38.98 4.34
N VAL A 7 -16.70 -38.67 4.84
CA VAL A 7 -16.42 -37.36 5.47
C VAL A 7 -16.64 -36.22 4.49
N LEU A 8 -16.19 -36.37 3.24
CA LEU A 8 -16.35 -35.33 2.21
C LEU A 8 -17.81 -35.05 1.87
N SER A 9 -18.62 -36.11 1.79
CA SER A 9 -20.06 -36.00 1.58
C SER A 9 -20.75 -35.28 2.74
N SER A 10 -20.38 -35.60 3.98
CA SER A 10 -20.89 -34.91 5.17
C SER A 10 -20.50 -33.43 5.20
N VAL A 11 -19.27 -33.10 4.81
CA VAL A 11 -18.77 -31.72 4.77
C VAL A 11 -19.44 -30.90 3.67
N ASN A 12 -19.58 -31.46 2.46
CA ASN A 12 -20.24 -30.79 1.32
C ASN A 12 -21.71 -30.44 1.60
N ASN A 13 -22.41 -31.30 2.35
CA ASN A 13 -23.81 -31.11 2.71
C ASN A 13 -24.00 -30.38 4.04
N SER A 14 -22.93 -29.97 4.72
CA SER A 14 -23.03 -29.29 6.01
C SER A 14 -23.69 -27.91 5.84
N PRO A 15 -24.84 -27.65 6.51
CA PRO A 15 -25.51 -26.36 6.43
C PRO A 15 -24.64 -25.23 7.00
N TYR A 16 -23.75 -25.53 7.94
CA TYR A 16 -22.82 -24.55 8.52
C TYR A 16 -21.79 -24.09 7.50
N LEU A 17 -21.23 -25.01 6.71
CA LEU A 17 -20.22 -24.67 5.71
C LEU A 17 -20.83 -23.84 4.59
N VAL A 18 -22.06 -24.16 4.21
CA VAL A 18 -22.87 -23.40 3.26
C VAL A 18 -23.18 -21.99 3.77
N ALA A 19 -23.63 -21.89 5.02
CA ALA A 19 -23.91 -20.60 5.64
C ALA A 19 -22.64 -19.75 5.74
N ALA A 20 -21.50 -20.35 6.08
CA ALA A 20 -20.21 -19.67 6.10
C ALA A 20 -19.81 -19.16 4.70
N ALA A 21 -19.94 -19.98 3.66
CA ALA A 21 -19.65 -19.56 2.29
C ALA A 21 -20.58 -18.41 1.83
N MET A 22 -21.86 -18.48 2.18
CA MET A 22 -22.84 -17.43 1.91
C MET A 22 -22.49 -16.13 2.66
N PHE A 23 -21.99 -16.23 3.89
CA PHE A 23 -21.51 -15.09 4.66
C PHE A 23 -20.28 -14.44 4.00
N PHE A 24 -19.29 -15.22 3.55
CA PHE A 24 -18.13 -14.70 2.82
C PHE A 24 -18.52 -13.99 1.51
N MET A 25 -19.52 -14.50 0.80
CA MET A 25 -20.07 -13.84 -0.38
C MET A 25 -20.69 -12.47 -0.05
N ASN A 26 -21.44 -12.40 1.05
CA ASN A 26 -22.07 -11.16 1.51
C ASN A 26 -21.07 -10.15 2.12
N ILE A 27 -20.00 -10.64 2.74
CA ILE A 27 -18.83 -9.85 3.14
C ILE A 27 -18.34 -9.11 1.91
N THR A 28 -18.02 -9.84 0.85
CA THR A 28 -17.44 -9.29 -0.40
C THR A 28 -18.24 -8.13 -0.99
N SER A 29 -19.58 -8.13 -0.91
CA SER A 29 -20.41 -7.02 -1.43
C SER A 29 -20.40 -5.75 -0.57
N ARG A 30 -20.28 -5.88 0.76
CA ARG A 30 -20.26 -4.74 1.70
C ARG A 30 -18.89 -4.06 1.85
N PHE A 31 -17.79 -4.66 1.36
CA PHE A 31 -16.46 -4.00 1.34
C PHE A 31 -16.41 -2.74 0.47
N LEU A 32 -17.43 -2.51 -0.36
CA LEU A 32 -17.52 -1.32 -1.20
C LEU A 32 -18.34 -0.18 -0.55
N LEU A 33 -18.98 -0.38 0.62
CA LEU A 33 -19.93 0.59 1.20
C LEU A 33 -19.54 1.17 2.59
N GLY A 34 -18.26 1.26 2.93
CA GLY A 34 -17.76 2.30 3.86
C GLY A 34 -18.14 2.23 5.35
N ASN A 35 -18.46 1.07 5.92
CA ASN A 35 -18.83 0.92 7.35
C ASN A 35 -17.81 0.13 8.20
N LEU A 36 -16.59 -0.09 7.70
CA LEU A 36 -15.53 -0.79 8.45
C LEU A 36 -14.58 0.21 9.07
N SER A 37 -13.96 -0.14 10.20
CA SER A 37 -12.89 0.70 10.74
C SER A 37 -11.69 0.70 9.78
N PRO A 38 -10.87 1.77 9.74
CA PRO A 38 -9.72 1.84 8.84
C PRO A 38 -8.77 0.63 8.97
N ALA A 39 -8.59 0.12 10.19
CA ALA A 39 -7.77 -1.07 10.44
C ALA A 39 -8.39 -2.36 9.87
N GLN A 40 -9.72 -2.50 9.93
CA GLN A 40 -10.42 -3.66 9.37
C GLN A 40 -10.38 -3.63 7.84
N GLU A 41 -10.64 -2.47 7.26
CA GLU A 41 -10.54 -2.28 5.81
C GLU A 41 -9.13 -2.62 5.31
N TYR A 42 -8.09 -2.09 5.98
CA TYR A 42 -6.71 -2.43 5.65
C TYR A 42 -6.43 -3.94 5.72
N PHE A 43 -6.86 -4.62 6.80
CA PHE A 43 -6.68 -6.06 6.93
C PHE A 43 -7.37 -6.84 5.81
N LEU A 44 -8.60 -6.45 5.45
CA LEU A 44 -9.41 -7.15 4.46
C LEU A 44 -8.94 -6.87 3.03
N MET A 45 -8.47 -5.65 2.75
CA MET A 45 -7.89 -5.26 1.47
C MET A 45 -6.48 -5.78 1.25
N ASN A 46 -5.64 -5.88 2.28
CA ASN A 46 -4.25 -6.31 2.13
C ASN A 46 -4.01 -7.78 2.44
N SER A 47 -4.94 -8.45 3.14
CA SER A 47 -4.82 -9.87 3.39
C SER A 47 -5.06 -10.69 2.12
N THR A 48 -3.95 -11.17 1.58
CA THR A 48 -3.94 -12.07 0.42
C THR A 48 -4.71 -13.36 0.69
N GLY A 49 -4.66 -13.86 1.93
CA GLY A 49 -5.38 -15.07 2.33
C GLY A 49 -6.90 -14.90 2.27
N ILE A 50 -7.42 -13.72 2.64
CA ILE A 50 -8.86 -13.45 2.61
C ILE A 50 -9.37 -13.37 1.17
N LYS A 51 -8.64 -12.69 0.28
CA LYS A 51 -8.99 -12.64 -1.15
C LYS A 51 -9.10 -14.04 -1.75
N ILE A 52 -8.13 -14.91 -1.43
CA ILE A 52 -8.15 -16.30 -1.87
C ILE A 52 -9.33 -17.06 -1.26
N ALA A 53 -9.57 -16.93 0.05
CA ALA A 53 -10.67 -17.61 0.73
C ALA A 53 -12.05 -17.22 0.16
N VAL A 54 -12.24 -15.94 -0.19
CA VAL A 54 -13.45 -15.45 -0.87
C VAL A 54 -13.65 -16.12 -2.22
N ILE A 55 -12.59 -16.24 -3.03
CA ILE A 55 -12.66 -16.93 -4.33
C ILE A 55 -13.12 -18.38 -4.14
N TYR A 56 -12.52 -19.10 -3.18
CA TYR A 56 -12.92 -20.48 -2.89
C TYR A 56 -14.35 -20.58 -2.35
N ALA A 57 -14.80 -19.62 -1.53
CA ALA A 57 -16.18 -19.57 -1.05
C ALA A 57 -17.18 -19.39 -2.20
N ILE A 58 -16.87 -18.52 -3.18
CA ILE A 58 -17.70 -18.33 -4.38
C ILE A 58 -17.76 -19.62 -5.21
N CYS A 59 -16.61 -20.26 -5.48
CA CYS A 59 -16.57 -21.52 -6.21
C CYS A 59 -17.30 -22.65 -5.48
N PHE A 60 -17.20 -22.70 -4.15
CA PHE A 60 -17.93 -23.67 -3.33
C PHE A 60 -19.44 -23.42 -3.38
N MET A 61 -19.86 -22.16 -3.30
CA MET A 61 -21.28 -21.83 -3.36
C MET A 61 -21.90 -22.19 -4.71
N ALA A 62 -21.16 -22.01 -5.80
CA ALA A 62 -21.59 -22.39 -7.15
C ALA A 62 -21.66 -23.91 -7.38
N SER A 63 -20.70 -24.67 -6.83
CA SER A 63 -20.56 -26.11 -7.13
C SER A 63 -21.14 -27.03 -6.05
N ARG A 64 -21.30 -26.54 -4.81
CA ARG A 64 -21.68 -27.32 -3.62
C ARG A 64 -20.80 -28.54 -3.37
N ASN A 65 -19.59 -28.56 -3.92
CA ASN A 65 -18.64 -29.65 -3.82
C ASN A 65 -17.24 -29.08 -3.55
N LEU A 66 -16.66 -29.45 -2.42
CA LEU A 66 -15.40 -28.90 -1.95
C LEU A 66 -14.21 -29.28 -2.83
N ILE A 67 -14.21 -30.46 -3.47
CA ILE A 67 -13.17 -30.82 -4.45
C ILE A 67 -13.27 -29.90 -5.67
N VAL A 68 -14.48 -29.76 -6.24
CA VAL A 68 -14.70 -28.93 -7.43
C VAL A 68 -14.39 -27.46 -7.14
N ALA A 69 -14.78 -26.98 -5.96
CA ALA A 69 -14.46 -25.64 -5.50
C ALA A 69 -12.95 -25.41 -5.40
N PHE A 70 -12.22 -26.40 -4.88
CA PHE A 70 -10.77 -26.30 -4.75
C PHE A 70 -10.04 -26.35 -6.09
N THR A 71 -10.45 -27.25 -7.00
CA THR A 71 -9.84 -27.33 -8.33
C THR A 71 -10.14 -26.07 -9.16
N MET A 72 -11.40 -25.64 -9.22
CA MET A 72 -11.79 -24.42 -9.95
C MET A 72 -11.20 -23.15 -9.32
N GLY A 73 -11.24 -23.03 -8.00
CA GLY A 73 -10.66 -21.89 -7.29
C GLY A 73 -9.14 -21.78 -7.54
N THR A 74 -8.44 -22.91 -7.58
CA THR A 74 -6.99 -22.93 -7.89
C THR A 74 -6.73 -22.46 -9.32
N ILE A 75 -7.49 -22.96 -10.29
CA ILE A 75 -7.39 -22.52 -11.70
C ILE A 75 -7.63 -21.01 -11.79
N LEU A 76 -8.66 -20.49 -11.11
CA LEU A 76 -9.00 -19.07 -11.15
C LEU A 76 -7.94 -18.19 -10.46
N VAL A 77 -7.41 -18.62 -9.33
CA VAL A 77 -6.31 -17.91 -8.64
C VAL A 77 -5.07 -17.86 -9.53
N VAL A 78 -4.70 -18.97 -10.18
CA VAL A 78 -3.58 -18.99 -11.14
C VAL A 78 -3.87 -18.08 -12.33
N LEU A 79 -5.09 -18.13 -12.88
CA LEU A 79 -5.50 -17.27 -13.98
C LEU A 79 -5.32 -15.80 -13.64
N ILE A 80 -5.82 -15.37 -12.48
CA ILE A 80 -5.68 -13.97 -12.03
C ILE A 80 -4.22 -13.60 -11.75
N ARG A 81 -3.47 -14.46 -11.06
CA ARG A 81 -2.10 -14.12 -10.61
C ARG A 81 -1.02 -14.25 -11.67
N VAL A 82 -1.22 -15.11 -12.66
CA VAL A 82 -0.20 -15.47 -13.66
C VAL A 82 -0.59 -14.94 -15.03
N PHE A 83 -1.83 -15.16 -15.47
CA PHE A 83 -2.24 -14.82 -16.83
C PHE A 83 -2.79 -13.39 -16.95
N LEU A 84 -3.48 -12.90 -15.92
CA LEU A 84 -4.04 -11.54 -15.91
C LEU A 84 -3.22 -10.53 -15.09
N ASN A 85 -2.18 -10.98 -14.41
CA ASN A 85 -1.28 -10.08 -13.71
C ASN A 85 -0.30 -9.47 -14.70
N GLU A 86 -0.31 -8.15 -14.84
CA GLU A 86 0.58 -7.39 -15.74
C GLU A 86 2.08 -7.49 -15.38
N ASN A 87 2.39 -7.84 -14.14
CA ASN A 87 3.76 -8.05 -13.66
C ASN A 87 4.26 -9.48 -13.88
N SER A 88 3.40 -10.37 -14.40
CA SER A 88 3.76 -11.77 -14.66
C SER A 88 4.44 -11.92 -16.01
N ARG A 89 5.38 -12.86 -16.11
CA ARG A 89 6.03 -13.20 -17.40
C ARG A 89 5.07 -13.83 -18.41
N TYR A 90 3.92 -14.32 -17.95
CA TYR A 90 2.92 -15.04 -18.76
C TYR A 90 1.63 -14.25 -18.95
N THR A 91 1.68 -12.92 -18.83
CA THR A 91 0.53 -12.04 -19.07
C THR A 91 -0.05 -12.25 -20.47
N VAL A 92 -1.36 -12.44 -20.54
CA VAL A 92 -2.11 -12.58 -21.80
C VAL A 92 -2.71 -11.23 -22.24
N ILE A 93 -2.67 -10.22 -21.38
CA ILE A 93 -3.22 -8.89 -21.64
C ILE A 93 -2.37 -8.16 -22.71
N PRO A 94 -2.97 -7.73 -23.83
CA PRO A 94 -2.28 -6.95 -24.86
C PRO A 94 -1.75 -5.61 -24.34
N ALA A 95 -0.62 -5.15 -24.89
CA ALA A 95 0.02 -3.90 -24.50
C ALA A 95 -0.90 -2.67 -24.63
N SER A 96 -1.73 -2.61 -25.69
CA SER A 96 -2.66 -1.50 -25.91
C SER A 96 -3.69 -1.32 -24.80
N ILE A 97 -4.09 -2.42 -24.14
CA ILE A 97 -5.02 -2.38 -23.00
C ILE A 97 -4.25 -1.97 -21.72
N ARG A 98 -3.01 -2.44 -21.57
CA ARG A 98 -2.15 -2.11 -20.43
C ARG A 98 -1.84 -0.61 -20.36
N ASP A 99 -1.58 0.02 -21.50
CA ASP A 99 -1.26 1.45 -21.55
C ASP A 99 -2.48 2.29 -21.13
N GLY A 100 -3.70 1.82 -21.41
CA GLY A 100 -4.94 2.42 -20.90
C GLY A 100 -5.10 2.28 -19.38
N PHE A 101 -4.68 1.16 -18.79
CA PHE A 101 -4.66 0.99 -17.34
C PHE A 101 -3.55 1.79 -16.65
N ALA A 102 -2.40 1.96 -17.28
CA ALA A 102 -1.32 2.79 -16.76
C ALA A 102 -1.75 4.25 -16.59
N GLY A 103 -2.53 4.80 -17.53
CA GLY A 103 -3.10 6.14 -17.38
C GLY A 103 -4.04 6.28 -16.17
N ILE A 104 -4.76 5.22 -15.79
CA ILE A 104 -5.60 5.19 -14.58
C ILE A 104 -4.74 5.14 -13.31
N ALA A 105 -3.60 4.45 -13.35
CA ALA A 105 -2.67 4.39 -12.23
C ALA A 105 -2.00 5.75 -11.97
N ASP A 106 -1.63 6.49 -13.02
CA ASP A 106 -1.10 7.86 -12.91
C ASP A 106 -2.16 8.81 -12.30
N ASP A 107 -3.43 8.67 -12.71
CA ASP A 107 -4.53 9.44 -12.12
C ASP A 107 -4.74 9.11 -10.63
N LYS A 108 -4.45 7.87 -10.20
CA LYS A 108 -4.56 7.47 -8.78
C LYS A 108 -3.58 8.22 -7.89
N GLU A 109 -2.34 8.44 -8.34
CA GLU A 109 -1.33 9.19 -7.59
C GLU A 109 -1.76 10.65 -7.39
N LYS A 110 -2.30 11.27 -8.44
CA LYS A 110 -2.87 12.61 -8.36
C LYS A 110 -4.07 12.68 -7.40
N ILE A 111 -4.96 11.70 -7.45
CA ILE A 111 -6.10 11.58 -6.52
C ILE A 111 -5.63 11.42 -5.07
N GLU A 112 -4.56 10.66 -4.83
CA GLU A 112 -3.98 10.50 -3.50
C GLU A 112 -3.32 11.78 -2.99
N TYR A 113 -2.62 12.52 -3.85
CA TYR A 113 -2.06 13.83 -3.54
C TYR A 113 -3.15 14.83 -3.12
N ASP A 114 -4.22 14.92 -3.90
CA ASP A 114 -5.34 15.84 -3.62
C ASP A 114 -6.01 15.52 -2.27
N LYS A 115 -6.21 14.23 -1.96
CA LYS A 115 -6.74 13.78 -0.66
C LYS A 115 -5.80 14.08 0.51
N ALA A 116 -4.49 13.92 0.31
CA ALA A 116 -3.50 14.25 1.31
C ALA A 116 -3.51 15.76 1.61
N MET A 117 -3.58 16.60 0.57
CA MET A 117 -3.69 18.05 0.70
C MET A 117 -4.96 18.47 1.44
N GLU A 118 -6.11 17.85 1.14
CA GLU A 118 -7.36 18.09 1.86
C GLU A 118 -7.23 17.73 3.34
N THR A 119 -6.58 16.61 3.65
CA THR A 119 -6.35 16.17 5.03
C THR A 119 -5.46 17.15 5.80
N VAL A 120 -4.37 17.63 5.17
CA VAL A 120 -3.48 18.64 5.74
C VAL A 120 -4.24 19.94 6.00
N LYS A 121 -5.01 20.42 5.02
CA LYS A 121 -5.81 21.64 5.16
C LYS A 121 -6.81 21.54 6.32
N LYS A 122 -7.51 20.41 6.43
CA LYS A 122 -8.45 20.16 7.55
C LYS A 122 -7.74 20.11 8.90
N TYR A 123 -6.52 19.60 8.95
CA TYR A 123 -5.69 19.60 10.15
C TYR A 123 -5.25 21.03 10.53
N GLU A 124 -4.76 21.82 9.58
CA GLU A 124 -4.35 23.21 9.79
C GLU A 124 -5.52 24.11 10.22
N GLU A 125 -6.73 23.88 9.71
CA GLU A 125 -7.95 24.59 10.14
C GLU A 125 -8.32 24.29 11.60
N THR A 126 -7.94 23.12 12.12
CA THR A 126 -8.21 22.71 13.51
C THR A 126 -7.06 23.02 14.47
N HIS A 127 -5.85 23.28 13.96
CA HIS A 127 -4.62 23.55 14.74
C HIS A 127 -3.82 24.72 14.12
N PRO A 128 -4.30 25.96 14.22
CA PRO A 128 -3.75 27.13 13.53
C PRO A 128 -2.28 27.44 13.88
N GLU A 129 -1.80 26.98 15.05
CA GLU A 129 -0.39 27.10 15.48
C GLU A 129 0.59 26.21 14.71
N THR A 130 0.11 25.23 13.94
CA THR A 130 0.95 24.32 13.12
C THR A 130 1.07 24.73 11.66
N ARG A 131 0.47 25.88 11.26
CA ARG A 131 0.54 26.39 9.89
C ARG A 131 2.00 26.72 9.53
N SER A 132 2.68 25.80 8.85
CA SER A 132 4.02 26.05 8.34
C SER A 132 3.91 27.14 7.27
N GLU A 133 4.49 28.32 7.52
CA GLU A 133 4.64 29.33 6.49
C GLU A 133 5.34 28.71 5.27
N PRO A 134 4.94 29.05 4.04
CA PRO A 134 5.67 28.59 2.86
C PRO A 134 7.14 29.00 3.07
N VAL A 135 8.05 28.03 2.99
CA VAL A 135 9.49 28.31 3.03
C VAL A 135 9.80 29.17 1.81
N VAL A 136 9.75 30.49 1.99
CA VAL A 136 10.25 31.45 1.02
C VAL A 136 11.75 31.26 1.00
N VAL A 137 12.25 30.55 -0.01
CA VAL A 137 13.68 30.54 -0.31
C VAL A 137 14.03 31.98 -0.73
N GLN A 138 14.45 32.81 0.22
CA GLN A 138 14.95 34.15 -0.07
C GLN A 138 16.28 34.01 -0.82
N SER A 139 16.25 34.27 -2.13
CA SER A 139 17.45 34.38 -2.98
C SER A 139 18.27 35.66 -2.72
N GLY A 140 18.21 36.23 -1.51
CA GLY A 140 18.73 37.56 -1.19
C GLY A 140 19.73 37.64 -0.04
N PHE A 141 20.14 36.52 0.57
CA PHE A 141 21.03 36.53 1.76
C PHE A 141 22.52 36.34 1.45
N PHE A 142 22.94 36.48 0.21
CA PHE A 142 24.35 36.73 -0.10
C PHE A 142 24.39 37.98 -0.94
N GLY A 143 24.68 39.11 -0.28
CA GLY A 143 25.11 40.33 -0.97
C GLY A 143 26.31 40.02 -1.85
N ASP A 144 26.52 40.86 -2.86
CA ASP A 144 27.54 40.75 -3.90
C ASP A 144 28.92 40.34 -3.34
N VAL A 145 29.16 39.04 -3.20
CA VAL A 145 30.49 38.50 -2.94
C VAL A 145 31.01 38.05 -4.30
N GLU A 146 31.93 38.86 -4.86
CA GLU A 146 32.73 38.47 -6.02
C GLU A 146 33.46 37.16 -5.73
N ILE A 147 32.93 36.07 -6.31
CA ILE A 147 33.44 34.70 -6.17
C ILE A 147 34.92 34.59 -6.62
N ASP A 148 35.37 35.46 -7.53
CA ASP A 148 36.75 35.49 -8.05
C ASP A 148 37.82 35.86 -6.99
N LYS A 149 37.43 36.54 -5.90
CA LYS A 149 38.38 36.97 -4.86
C LYS A 149 38.64 35.93 -3.77
N LEU A 150 37.77 34.93 -3.62
CA LEU A 150 37.95 33.91 -2.57
C LEU A 150 38.70 32.67 -3.05
N MET A 151 38.63 32.30 -4.34
CA MET A 151 39.37 31.14 -4.87
C MET A 151 39.72 31.32 -6.35
N PRO A 152 40.94 31.78 -6.68
CA PRO A 152 41.36 31.88 -8.07
C PRO A 152 41.59 30.46 -8.63
N GLY A 153 40.73 30.03 -9.56
CA GLY A 153 40.91 28.80 -10.34
C GLY A 153 39.96 27.64 -10.03
N ALA A 154 38.87 27.84 -9.28
CA ALA A 154 37.87 26.78 -9.09
C ALA A 154 36.92 26.68 -10.31
N ASP A 155 36.99 25.57 -11.04
CA ASP A 155 36.12 25.28 -12.18
C ASP A 155 34.68 24.96 -11.71
N SER A 156 33.71 25.59 -12.35
CA SER A 156 32.28 25.65 -11.99
C SER A 156 31.51 24.33 -12.09
N LYS A 157 32.20 23.19 -12.31
CA LYS A 157 31.56 21.89 -12.58
C LYS A 157 31.68 20.85 -11.46
N GLU A 158 32.39 21.13 -10.38
CA GLU A 158 32.44 20.24 -9.22
C GLU A 158 31.57 20.77 -8.06
N VAL A 159 30.25 20.71 -8.26
CA VAL A 159 29.29 20.91 -7.17
C VAL A 159 28.85 19.53 -6.66
N MET A 160 29.34 19.13 -5.48
CA MET A 160 28.84 17.95 -4.77
C MET A 160 27.35 18.11 -4.41
N PRO A 161 26.52 17.05 -4.49
CA PRO A 161 25.10 17.15 -4.22
C PRO A 161 24.79 17.27 -2.72
N ILE A 162 23.70 17.99 -2.45
CA ILE A 162 23.16 18.45 -1.17
C ILE A 162 22.79 17.31 -0.17
N GLU A 163 22.83 16.07 -0.62
CA GLU A 163 22.48 14.84 0.13
C GLU A 163 23.30 14.62 1.42
N LEU A 164 24.58 15.05 1.47
CA LEU A 164 25.45 14.76 2.62
C LEU A 164 25.18 15.65 3.85
N LYS A 165 24.55 16.84 3.69
CA LYS A 165 24.27 17.73 4.82
C LYS A 165 23.05 17.30 5.64
N LYS A 166 22.09 16.60 5.02
CA LYS A 166 20.88 16.09 5.69
C LYS A 166 21.18 14.87 6.57
N GLN A 167 22.13 14.03 6.16
CA GLN A 167 22.57 12.83 6.90
C GLN A 167 23.26 13.18 8.23
N ARG A 168 24.05 14.26 8.27
CA ARG A 168 24.77 14.68 9.49
C ARG A 168 23.80 15.08 10.62
N ASN A 169 22.73 15.80 10.28
CA ASN A 169 21.71 16.20 11.25
C ASN A 169 20.91 15.01 11.80
N LEU A 170 20.76 13.91 11.03
CA LEU A 170 20.06 12.73 11.51
C LEU A 170 20.91 11.95 12.52
N ALA A 171 22.22 11.86 12.28
CA ALA A 171 23.15 11.23 13.23
C ALA A 171 23.19 11.99 14.56
N ASP A 172 23.23 13.33 14.53
CA ASP A 172 23.23 14.18 15.72
C ASP A 172 21.92 14.04 16.54
N VAL A 173 20.77 13.92 15.85
CA VAL A 173 19.47 13.68 16.50
C VAL A 173 19.41 12.29 17.13
N VAL A 174 19.86 11.26 16.42
CA VAL A 174 19.90 9.88 16.94
C VAL A 174 20.80 9.80 18.18
N GLU A 175 21.97 10.45 18.16
CA GLU A 175 22.90 10.46 19.29
C GLU A 175 22.34 11.22 20.51
N SER A 176 21.53 12.27 20.29
CA SER A 176 20.80 12.97 21.35
C SER A 176 19.68 12.12 21.98
N TYR A 177 19.03 11.26 21.20
CA TYR A 177 18.02 10.33 21.72
C TYR A 177 18.64 9.22 22.57
N PHE A 178 19.78 8.65 22.14
CA PHE A 178 20.48 7.62 22.91
C PHE A 178 21.02 8.15 24.26
N ARG A 179 21.57 9.38 24.29
CA ARG A 179 22.02 9.99 25.56
C ARG A 179 20.89 10.24 26.56
N ASN A 180 19.69 10.57 26.10
CA ASN A 180 18.54 10.74 26.98
C ASN A 180 17.97 9.41 27.48
N LEU A 181 18.16 8.32 26.74
CA LEU A 181 17.76 6.98 27.18
C LEU A 181 18.68 6.44 28.29
N ASP A 182 19.98 6.68 28.18
CA ASP A 182 20.96 6.25 29.20
C ASP A 182 20.72 6.95 30.55
N ASN A 183 20.25 8.21 30.53
CA ASN A 183 19.87 8.95 31.73
C ASN A 183 18.55 8.49 32.38
N LEU A 184 17.75 7.66 31.70
CA LEU A 184 16.48 7.15 32.22
C LEU A 184 16.60 5.72 32.79
N ILE A 185 17.74 5.05 32.60
CA ILE A 185 17.98 3.68 33.06
C ILE A 185 18.80 3.65 34.37
N VAL A 186 19.28 4.80 34.86
CA VAL A 186 20.17 4.91 36.05
C VAL A 186 19.48 5.53 37.28
N ASP A 187 18.17 5.80 37.23
CA ASP A 187 17.34 6.14 38.40
C ASP A 187 16.29 5.06 38.70
#